data_AF-A0A7J8ZE94-F1
#
_entry.id   AF-A0A7J8ZE94-F1
#
_cell.length_a   1.000
_cell.length_b   1.000
_cell.length_c   1.000
_cell.angle_alpha   90.00
_cell.angle_beta   90.00
_cell.angle_gamma   90.00
#
_symmetry.space_group_name_H-M   'P 1'
#
loop_
_entity.id
_entity.type
_entity.pdbx_description
1 polymer ?
#
loop_
_entity_poly.entity_id
_entity_poly.type
_entity_poly.pdbx_seq_one_letter_code
_entity_poly.pdbx_strand_id
1 'polypeptide(L)'
;MYFLNLCNGPNEDVVSRNLRKGVLYMQGMLTGLLGNLSLLSYFAKKKEKEAAVVQTLGVLSTYVVISQLAIAEAMPLPHFMATSVVVGSGLILNLLNYYNILNRRIWQIWEDFITVGGLSVLPQIMWSTFVPYIPNSILPGAIAFILAVAAVTMAHTGKLSEKGVKFVGAISGWTATLLFMWMPVSQMWTNFLNPDNIKGLSAISMLLAMTGNGLMIPRALFIRDFMWFTGSTWGTVSYGYANIVCLYIFNSIGREFFIAATVGLISWLGCFSTTIKLSYVLYSYQPET
;
A
#
# COMPACT_ATOMS: atom_id res chain seq x y z
N MET A 1 1.56 0.08 -21.44
CA MET A 1 2.35 -0.43 -22.60
C MET A 1 3.37 0.60 -23.14
N TYR A 2 3.18 1.91 -22.94
CA TYR A 2 4.12 2.97 -23.37
C TYR A 2 5.12 3.45 -22.29
N PHE A 3 5.14 2.83 -21.10
CA PHE A 3 5.86 3.33 -19.92
C PHE A 3 7.40 3.14 -19.93
N LEU A 4 7.99 2.48 -20.92
CA LEU A 4 9.37 1.94 -20.79
C LEU A 4 10.38 2.44 -21.84
N ASN A 5 9.95 3.23 -22.82
CA ASN A 5 10.83 3.61 -23.94
C ASN A 5 11.69 4.86 -23.68
N LEU A 6 11.72 5.42 -22.46
CA LEU A 6 12.42 6.68 -22.17
C LEU A 6 13.84 6.51 -21.60
N CYS A 7 14.43 5.31 -21.59
CA CYS A 7 15.71 5.07 -20.91
C CYS A 7 16.74 4.25 -21.70
N ASN A 8 16.88 4.45 -23.01
CA ASN A 8 17.96 3.82 -23.78
C ASN A 8 18.85 4.86 -24.47
N GLY A 9 20.00 5.12 -23.87
CA GLY A 9 21.14 5.83 -24.45
C GLY A 9 22.42 5.50 -23.66
N PRO A 10 23.60 5.30 -24.31
CA PRO A 10 24.78 4.71 -23.66
C PRO A 10 25.61 5.70 -22.82
N ASN A 11 25.12 6.91 -22.54
CA ASN A 11 25.80 7.92 -21.72
C ASN A 11 24.86 8.35 -20.58
N GLU A 12 25.14 7.95 -19.34
CA GLU A 12 24.31 8.28 -18.16
C GLU A 12 24.55 9.73 -17.69
N ASP A 13 23.90 10.67 -18.38
CA ASP A 13 23.86 12.07 -17.99
C ASP A 13 23.03 12.27 -16.71
N VAL A 14 23.31 13.31 -15.92
CA VAL A 14 22.58 13.67 -14.69
C VAL A 14 21.06 13.74 -14.90
N VAL A 15 20.62 14.11 -16.11
CA VAL A 15 19.22 14.14 -16.55
C VAL A 15 18.59 12.74 -16.54
N SER A 16 19.29 11.72 -17.03
CA SER A 16 18.82 10.32 -17.02
C SER A 16 18.64 9.78 -15.60
N ARG A 17 19.52 10.16 -14.67
CA ARG A 17 19.44 9.81 -13.24
C ARG A 17 18.26 10.49 -12.54
N ASN A 18 18.00 11.76 -12.85
CA ASN A 18 16.86 12.50 -12.29
C ASN A 18 15.52 12.01 -12.85
N LEU A 19 15.44 11.69 -14.15
CA LEU A 19 14.26 11.04 -14.73
C LEU A 19 13.99 9.67 -14.08
N ARG A 20 15.03 8.87 -13.81
CA ARG A 20 14.89 7.57 -13.14
C ARG A 20 14.35 7.71 -11.71
N LYS A 21 14.83 8.70 -10.95
CA LYS A 21 14.30 9.03 -9.62
C LYS A 21 12.82 9.43 -9.67
N GLY A 22 12.42 10.24 -10.66
CA GLY A 22 11.02 10.63 -10.88
C GLY A 22 10.11 9.46 -11.22
N VAL A 23 10.56 8.53 -12.07
CA VAL A 23 9.79 7.33 -12.46
C VAL A 23 9.59 6.38 -11.28
N LEU A 24 10.64 6.13 -10.47
CA LEU A 24 10.53 5.26 -9.29
C LEU A 24 9.64 5.89 -8.22
N TYR A 25 9.75 7.20 -7.99
CA TYR A 25 8.89 7.94 -7.09
C TYR A 25 7.42 7.89 -7.53
N MET A 26 7.14 8.15 -8.82
CA MET A 26 5.80 8.05 -9.39
C MET A 26 5.23 6.64 -9.24
N GLN A 27 6.03 5.59 -9.48
CA GLN A 27 5.60 4.20 -9.25
C GLN A 27 5.24 3.96 -7.78
N GLY A 28 6.06 4.44 -6.83
CA GLY A 28 5.76 4.36 -5.40
C GLY A 28 4.43 5.04 -5.04
N MET A 29 4.17 6.24 -5.59
CA MET A 29 2.91 6.96 -5.36
C MET A 29 1.70 6.22 -5.95
N LEU A 30 1.82 5.69 -7.18
CA LEU A 30 0.75 4.90 -7.81
C LEU A 30 0.48 3.58 -7.05
N THR A 31 1.53 2.97 -6.50
CA THR A 31 1.43 1.79 -5.63
C THR A 31 0.63 2.11 -4.38
N GLY A 32 0.98 3.21 -3.71
CA GLY A 32 0.26 3.66 -2.51
C GLY A 32 -1.19 3.99 -2.79
N LEU A 33 -1.46 4.65 -3.92
CA LEU A 33 -2.81 4.96 -4.35
C LEU A 33 -3.64 3.69 -4.56
N LEU A 34 -3.09 2.72 -5.30
CA LEU A 34 -3.76 1.45 -5.57
C LEU A 34 -3.97 0.65 -4.28
N GLY A 35 -2.97 0.60 -3.40
CA GLY A 35 -3.07 -0.02 -2.08
C GLY A 35 -4.19 0.58 -1.24
N ASN A 36 -4.20 1.90 -1.08
CA ASN A 36 -5.24 2.62 -0.31
C ASN A 36 -6.63 2.42 -0.93
N LEU A 37 -6.75 2.44 -2.25
CA LEU A 37 -8.03 2.25 -2.93
C LEU A 37 -8.55 0.80 -2.82
N SER A 38 -7.64 -0.17 -2.82
CA SER A 38 -7.95 -1.58 -2.62
C SER A 38 -8.39 -1.84 -1.18
N LEU A 39 -7.69 -1.27 -0.20
CA LEU A 39 -8.07 -1.31 1.21
C LEU A 39 -9.39 -0.58 1.48
N LEU A 40 -9.64 0.55 0.83
CA LEU A 40 -10.93 1.23 0.89
C LEU A 40 -12.05 0.29 0.43
N SER A 41 -11.83 -0.45 -0.66
CA SER A 41 -12.80 -1.42 -1.17
C SER A 41 -13.04 -2.58 -0.21
N TYR A 42 -11.99 -3.05 0.44
CA TYR A 42 -12.08 -4.06 1.48
C TYR A 42 -12.90 -3.59 2.70
N PHE A 43 -12.61 -2.41 3.24
CA PHE A 43 -13.29 -1.88 4.42
C PHE A 43 -14.71 -1.39 4.14
N ALA A 44 -14.96 -0.86 2.94
CA ALA A 44 -16.30 -0.47 2.51
C ALA A 44 -17.23 -1.69 2.46
N LYS A 45 -16.73 -2.85 2.00
CA LYS A 45 -17.46 -4.12 2.01
C LYS A 45 -17.76 -4.62 3.42
N LYS A 46 -16.80 -4.47 4.34
CA LYS A 46 -16.96 -4.85 5.76
C LYS A 46 -17.76 -3.83 6.60
N LYS A 47 -18.15 -2.69 6.02
CA LYS A 47 -18.84 -1.58 6.71
C LYS A 47 -18.04 -0.99 7.88
N GLU A 48 -16.72 -0.92 7.72
CA GLU A 48 -15.83 -0.37 8.74
C GLU A 48 -15.58 1.11 8.45
N LYS A 49 -16.35 1.99 9.10
CA LYS A 49 -16.36 3.43 8.82
C LYS A 49 -14.99 4.07 9.01
N GLU A 50 -14.35 3.81 10.14
CA GLU A 50 -13.13 4.45 10.60
C GLU A 50 -11.97 4.07 9.69
N ALA A 51 -11.86 2.78 9.35
CA ALA A 51 -10.87 2.28 8.42
C ALA A 51 -11.12 2.82 7.00
N ALA A 52 -12.38 2.85 6.53
CA ALA A 52 -12.72 3.43 5.24
C ALA A 52 -12.37 4.94 5.16
N VAL A 53 -12.59 5.70 6.24
CA VAL A 53 -12.20 7.12 6.32
C VAL A 53 -10.68 7.27 6.21
N VAL A 54 -9.91 6.49 6.96
CA VAL A 54 -8.43 6.52 6.91
C VAL A 54 -7.93 6.21 5.49
N GLN A 55 -8.49 5.19 4.84
CA GLN A 55 -8.09 4.84 3.47
C GLN A 55 -8.52 5.91 2.46
N THR A 56 -9.67 6.54 2.65
CA THR A 56 -10.11 7.66 1.80
C THR A 56 -9.15 8.84 1.92
N LEU A 57 -8.74 9.20 3.14
CA LEU A 57 -7.73 10.24 3.36
C LEU A 57 -6.41 9.87 2.69
N GLY A 58 -5.99 8.61 2.78
CA GLY A 58 -4.81 8.09 2.09
C GLY A 58 -4.90 8.24 0.57
N VAL A 59 -6.03 7.86 -0.04
CA VAL A 59 -6.28 8.04 -1.48
C VAL A 59 -6.19 9.52 -1.87
N LEU A 60 -6.86 10.40 -1.13
CA LEU A 60 -6.88 11.84 -1.43
C LEU A 60 -5.49 12.47 -1.25
N SER A 61 -4.76 12.16 -0.18
CA SER A 61 -3.42 12.71 0.05
C SER A 61 -2.45 12.26 -1.03
N THR A 62 -2.48 10.99 -1.43
CA THR A 62 -1.64 10.47 -2.50
C THR A 62 -2.00 11.10 -3.85
N TYR A 63 -3.29 11.29 -4.11
CA TYR A 63 -3.75 11.94 -5.35
C TYR A 63 -3.33 13.41 -5.45
N VAL A 64 -3.29 14.15 -4.34
CA VAL A 64 -2.75 15.51 -4.30
C VAL A 64 -1.28 15.53 -4.71
N VAL A 65 -0.46 14.62 -4.17
CA VAL A 65 0.96 14.51 -4.54
C VAL A 65 1.12 14.10 -6.02
N ILE A 66 0.29 13.18 -6.52
CA ILE A 66 0.29 12.81 -7.94
C ILE A 66 -0.08 14.01 -8.83
N SER A 67 -1.04 14.84 -8.40
CA SER A 67 -1.42 16.06 -9.11
C SER A 67 -0.26 17.07 -9.14
N GLN A 68 0.49 17.20 -8.04
CA GLN A 68 1.70 18.02 -8.00
C GLN A 68 2.76 17.50 -8.97
N LEU A 69 2.95 16.18 -9.08
CA LEU A 69 3.86 15.58 -10.07
C LEU A 69 3.43 15.85 -11.51
N ALA A 70 2.13 15.83 -11.80
CA ALA A 70 1.61 16.17 -13.11
C ALA A 70 1.80 17.66 -13.45
N ILE A 71 1.55 18.56 -12.50
CA ILE A 71 1.79 20.00 -12.64
C ILE A 71 3.29 20.29 -12.85
N ALA A 72 4.15 19.55 -12.18
CA ALA A 72 5.60 19.63 -12.34
C ALA A 72 6.13 18.90 -13.59
N GLU A 73 5.24 18.47 -14.50
CA GLU A 73 5.55 17.74 -15.74
C GLU A 73 6.34 16.43 -15.54
N ALA A 74 6.40 15.92 -14.30
CA ALA A 74 7.06 14.68 -13.95
C ALA A 74 6.21 13.44 -14.27
N MET A 75 4.89 13.61 -14.43
CA MET A 75 3.96 12.56 -14.85
C MET A 75 3.32 12.92 -16.20
N PRO A 76 3.39 12.04 -17.23
CA PRO A 76 2.76 12.34 -18.50
C PRO A 76 1.24 12.45 -18.39
N LEU A 77 0.65 13.46 -19.03
CA LEU A 77 -0.78 13.78 -18.95
C LEU A 77 -1.73 12.58 -19.18
N PRO A 78 -1.52 11.69 -20.17
CA PRO A 78 -2.40 10.54 -20.35
C PRO A 78 -2.47 9.61 -19.13
N HIS A 79 -1.35 9.45 -18.43
CA HIS A 79 -1.28 8.61 -17.23
C HIS A 79 -1.97 9.30 -16.05
N PHE A 80 -1.80 10.61 -15.93
CA PHE A 80 -2.49 11.39 -14.91
C PHE A 80 -4.02 11.28 -15.10
N MET A 81 -4.51 11.52 -16.32
CA MET A 81 -5.93 11.40 -16.66
C MET A 81 -6.50 10.02 -16.34
N ALA A 82 -5.81 8.94 -16.74
CA ALA A 82 -6.23 7.58 -16.42
C ALA A 82 -6.28 7.35 -14.89
N THR A 83 -5.30 7.86 -14.15
CA THR A 83 -5.25 7.77 -12.69
C THR A 83 -6.42 8.53 -12.05
N SER A 84 -6.71 9.75 -12.51
CA SER A 84 -7.83 10.56 -12.04
C SER A 84 -9.17 9.85 -12.24
N VAL A 85 -9.38 9.22 -13.39
CA VAL A 85 -10.59 8.43 -13.67
C VAL A 85 -10.72 7.25 -12.69
N VAL A 86 -9.64 6.51 -12.45
CA VAL A 86 -9.64 5.38 -11.51
C VAL A 86 -9.92 5.84 -10.08
N VAL A 87 -9.30 6.94 -9.63
CA VAL A 87 -9.53 7.51 -8.29
C VAL A 87 -10.96 7.99 -8.14
N GLY A 88 -11.45 8.80 -9.08
CA GLY A 88 -12.82 9.31 -9.03
C GLY A 88 -13.85 8.19 -9.04
N SER A 89 -13.71 7.24 -9.96
CA SER A 89 -14.59 6.06 -10.03
C SER A 89 -14.52 5.24 -8.74
N GLY A 90 -13.32 5.00 -8.22
CA GLY A 90 -13.13 4.20 -7.04
C GLY A 90 -13.71 4.84 -5.78
N LEU A 91 -13.53 6.15 -5.58
CA LEU A 91 -14.15 6.86 -4.45
C LEU A 91 -15.68 6.81 -4.53
N ILE A 92 -16.26 7.07 -5.71
CA ILE A 92 -17.71 7.04 -5.91
C ILE A 92 -18.26 5.62 -5.69
N LEU A 93 -17.68 4.61 -6.35
CA LEU A 93 -18.16 3.23 -6.26
C LEU A 93 -18.06 2.69 -4.84
N ASN A 94 -16.97 3.01 -4.12
CA ASN A 94 -16.81 2.62 -2.72
C ASN A 94 -17.83 3.28 -1.81
N LEU A 95 -18.10 4.57 -2.00
CA LEU A 95 -19.10 5.30 -1.23
C LEU A 95 -20.51 4.73 -1.48
N LEU A 96 -20.88 4.52 -2.74
CA LEU A 96 -22.18 3.96 -3.11
C LEU A 96 -22.34 2.53 -2.59
N ASN A 97 -21.29 1.72 -2.64
CA ASN A 97 -21.28 0.37 -2.08
C ASN A 97 -21.37 0.41 -0.54
N TYR A 98 -20.71 1.35 0.13
CA TYR A 98 -20.82 1.53 1.59
C TYR A 98 -22.26 1.79 2.03
N TYR A 99 -23.05 2.54 1.25
CA TYR A 99 -24.47 2.77 1.51
C TYR A 99 -25.42 1.72 0.91
N ASN A 100 -24.89 0.62 0.35
CA ASN A 100 -25.68 -0.45 -0.32
C ASN A 100 -26.55 0.04 -1.50
N ILE A 101 -26.19 1.17 -2.11
CA ILE A 101 -26.90 1.74 -3.27
C ILE A 101 -26.48 1.01 -4.56
N LEU A 102 -25.25 0.50 -4.60
CA LEU A 102 -24.65 -0.03 -5.81
C LEU A 102 -25.18 -1.44 -6.16
N ASN A 103 -25.44 -1.67 -7.46
CA ASN A 103 -25.79 -2.99 -7.95
C ASN A 103 -24.62 -3.98 -7.77
N ARG A 104 -24.94 -5.21 -7.33
CA ARG A 104 -23.98 -6.30 -7.14
C ARG A 104 -23.07 -6.53 -8.35
N ARG A 105 -23.58 -6.47 -9.59
CA ARG A 105 -22.78 -6.66 -10.81
C ARG A 105 -21.75 -5.55 -10.99
N ILE A 106 -22.14 -4.30 -10.74
CA ILE A 106 -21.23 -3.14 -10.87
C ILE A 106 -20.13 -3.24 -9.81
N TRP A 107 -20.49 -3.61 -8.58
CA TRP A 107 -19.51 -3.86 -7.52
C TRP A 107 -18.54 -5.00 -7.87
N GLN A 108 -19.05 -6.10 -8.42
CA GLN A 108 -18.20 -7.22 -8.85
C GLN A 108 -17.19 -6.81 -9.92
N ILE A 109 -17.62 -6.04 -10.94
CA ILE A 109 -16.70 -5.52 -11.97
C ILE A 109 -15.60 -4.65 -11.35
N TRP A 110 -15.95 -3.83 -10.36
CA TRP A 110 -14.98 -3.02 -9.63
C TRP A 110 -14.00 -3.88 -8.81
N GLU A 111 -14.50 -4.88 -8.08
CA GLU A 111 -13.67 -5.82 -7.32
C GLU A 111 -12.70 -6.58 -8.23
N ASP A 112 -13.17 -7.05 -9.39
CA ASP A 112 -12.35 -7.72 -10.40
C ASP A 112 -11.27 -6.79 -10.95
N PHE A 113 -11.64 -5.56 -11.30
CA PHE A 113 -10.71 -4.56 -11.81
C PHE A 113 -9.58 -4.27 -10.81
N ILE A 114 -9.92 -4.03 -9.54
CA ILE A 114 -8.93 -3.79 -8.49
C ILE A 114 -8.08 -5.03 -8.21
N THR A 115 -8.67 -6.23 -8.27
CA THR A 115 -7.94 -7.49 -8.06
C THR A 115 -6.91 -7.73 -9.16
N VAL A 116 -7.31 -7.60 -10.43
CA VAL A 116 -6.41 -7.74 -11.58
C VAL A 116 -5.35 -6.63 -11.57
N GLY A 117 -5.75 -5.40 -11.27
CA GLY A 117 -4.85 -4.27 -11.12
C GLY A 117 -3.79 -4.53 -10.04
N GLY A 118 -4.21 -4.90 -8.84
CA GLY A 118 -3.29 -5.19 -7.74
C GLY A 118 -2.32 -6.33 -8.07
N LEU A 119 -2.84 -7.44 -8.60
CA LEU A 119 -2.04 -8.65 -8.86
C LEU A 119 -1.02 -8.43 -9.97
N SER A 120 -1.33 -7.59 -10.96
CA SER A 120 -0.39 -7.24 -12.03
C SER A 120 0.65 -6.22 -11.57
N VAL A 121 0.24 -5.23 -10.78
CA VAL A 121 1.09 -4.13 -10.35
C VAL A 121 2.10 -4.57 -9.30
N LEU A 122 1.72 -5.45 -8.36
CA LEU A 122 2.61 -5.88 -7.27
C LEU A 122 3.93 -6.52 -7.78
N PRO A 123 3.93 -7.58 -8.61
CA PRO A 123 5.16 -8.17 -9.14
C PRO A 123 5.96 -7.18 -9.99
N GLN A 124 5.27 -6.28 -10.69
CA GLN A 124 5.93 -5.27 -11.51
C GLN A 124 6.73 -4.28 -10.68
N ILE A 125 6.17 -3.82 -9.55
CA ILE A 125 6.86 -2.89 -8.65
C ILE A 125 7.99 -3.60 -7.92
N MET A 126 7.76 -4.84 -7.49
CA MET A 126 8.80 -5.65 -6.85
C MET A 126 10.02 -5.77 -7.76
N TRP A 127 9.80 -6.03 -9.06
CA TRP A 127 10.84 -6.05 -10.06
C TRP A 127 11.47 -4.67 -10.27
N SER A 128 10.67 -3.64 -10.55
CA SER A 128 11.19 -2.31 -10.88
C SER A 128 11.99 -1.65 -9.75
N THR A 129 11.71 -2.03 -8.50
CA THR A 129 12.45 -1.56 -7.31
C THR A 129 13.95 -1.80 -7.44
N PHE A 130 14.36 -2.93 -8.02
CA PHE A 130 15.77 -3.32 -8.10
C PHE A 130 16.46 -2.89 -9.40
N VAL A 131 15.80 -2.16 -10.30
CA VAL A 131 16.44 -1.62 -11.51
C VAL A 131 17.42 -0.50 -11.10
N PRO A 132 18.65 -0.45 -11.64
CA PRO A 132 19.18 -1.21 -12.78
C PRO A 132 19.95 -2.51 -12.42
N TYR A 133 19.97 -2.93 -11.16
CA TYR A 133 20.65 -4.18 -10.76
C TYR A 133 20.02 -5.41 -11.40
N ILE A 134 18.75 -5.31 -11.80
CA ILE A 134 18.08 -6.29 -12.65
C ILE A 134 17.61 -5.64 -13.96
N PRO A 135 17.41 -6.43 -15.04
CA PRO A 135 16.97 -5.90 -16.32
C PRO A 135 15.63 -5.16 -16.22
N ASN A 136 15.53 -4.02 -16.89
CA ASN A 136 14.25 -3.34 -17.05
C ASN A 136 13.31 -4.25 -17.86
N SER A 137 12.16 -4.62 -17.29
CA SER A 137 11.21 -5.53 -17.92
C SER A 137 9.79 -5.31 -17.40
N ILE A 138 8.80 -5.47 -18.28
CA ILE A 138 7.37 -5.56 -17.93
C ILE A 138 6.88 -6.99 -17.72
N LEU A 139 7.74 -7.96 -17.97
CA LEU A 139 7.34 -9.35 -18.00
C LEU A 139 6.68 -9.82 -16.68
N PRO A 140 7.17 -9.43 -15.48
CA PRO A 140 6.53 -9.83 -14.23
C PRO A 140 5.08 -9.34 -14.13
N GLY A 141 4.83 -8.07 -14.45
CA GLY A 141 3.48 -7.51 -14.43
C GLY A 141 2.57 -8.07 -15.52
N ALA A 142 3.10 -8.28 -16.73
CA ALA A 142 2.34 -8.82 -17.85
C ALA A 142 1.90 -10.28 -17.61
N ILE A 143 2.80 -11.12 -17.10
CA ILE A 143 2.47 -12.51 -16.74
C ILE A 143 1.42 -12.51 -15.64
N ALA A 144 1.63 -11.73 -14.58
CA ALA A 144 0.69 -11.66 -13.47
C ALA A 144 -0.69 -11.12 -13.90
N PHE A 145 -0.73 -10.15 -14.82
CA PHE A 145 -1.97 -9.67 -15.43
C PHE A 145 -2.73 -10.78 -16.15
N ILE A 146 -2.06 -11.54 -17.02
CA ILE A 146 -2.69 -12.63 -17.77
C ILE A 146 -3.24 -13.68 -16.80
N LEU A 147 -2.46 -14.07 -15.79
CA LEU A 147 -2.88 -15.04 -14.78
C LEU A 147 -4.04 -14.53 -13.94
N ALA A 148 -4.05 -13.25 -13.56
CA ALA A 148 -5.13 -12.65 -12.79
C ALA A 148 -6.44 -12.60 -13.57
N VAL A 149 -6.38 -12.17 -14.85
CA VAL A 149 -7.55 -12.19 -15.75
C VAL A 149 -8.08 -13.61 -15.93
N ALA A 150 -7.19 -14.59 -16.14
CA ALA A 150 -7.58 -15.99 -16.24
C ALA A 150 -8.26 -16.49 -14.96
N ALA A 151 -7.69 -16.21 -13.79
CA ALA A 151 -8.22 -16.64 -12.49
C ALA A 151 -9.62 -16.04 -12.22
N VAL A 152 -9.79 -14.73 -12.44
CA VAL A 152 -11.08 -14.04 -12.29
C VAL A 152 -12.11 -14.58 -13.28
N THR A 153 -11.73 -14.79 -14.54
CA THR A 153 -12.63 -15.36 -15.57
C THR A 153 -13.07 -16.78 -15.20
N MET A 154 -12.16 -17.63 -14.70
CA MET A 154 -12.49 -18.98 -14.24
C MET A 154 -13.40 -18.95 -13.00
N ALA A 155 -13.24 -17.98 -12.10
CA ALA A 155 -14.12 -17.80 -10.95
C ALA A 155 -15.56 -17.48 -11.38
N HIS A 156 -15.74 -16.58 -12.36
CA HIS A 156 -17.06 -16.17 -12.84
C HIS A 156 -17.75 -17.18 -13.76
N THR A 157 -16.97 -17.97 -14.50
CA THR A 157 -17.49 -19.03 -15.38
C THR A 157 -17.80 -20.34 -14.65
N GLY A 158 -17.65 -20.37 -13.31
CA GLY A 158 -17.93 -21.56 -12.51
C GLY A 158 -16.93 -22.71 -12.72
N LYS A 159 -15.77 -22.43 -13.33
CA LYS A 159 -14.71 -23.42 -13.57
C LYS A 159 -13.83 -23.67 -12.34
N LEU A 160 -13.88 -22.79 -11.35
CA LEU A 160 -13.21 -22.97 -10.07
C LEU A 160 -14.12 -23.66 -9.06
N SER A 161 -13.54 -24.48 -8.20
CA SER A 161 -14.22 -24.98 -7.00
C SER A 161 -14.57 -23.83 -6.04
N GLU A 162 -15.48 -24.06 -5.11
CA GLU A 162 -15.82 -23.05 -4.07
C GLU A 162 -14.58 -22.56 -3.30
N LYS A 163 -13.64 -23.48 -3.02
CA LYS A 163 -12.35 -23.13 -2.41
C LYS A 163 -11.53 -22.21 -3.31
N GLY A 164 -11.51 -22.45 -4.62
CA GLY A 164 -10.84 -21.60 -5.61
C GLY A 164 -11.46 -20.21 -5.69
N VAL A 165 -12.79 -20.09 -5.70
CA VAL A 165 -13.48 -18.79 -5.68
C VAL A 165 -13.16 -18.02 -4.39
N LYS A 166 -13.19 -18.69 -3.22
CA LYS A 166 -12.80 -18.08 -1.95
C LYS A 166 -11.33 -17.62 -1.96
N PHE A 167 -10.44 -18.41 -2.56
CA PHE A 167 -9.03 -18.05 -2.70
C PHE A 167 -8.83 -16.80 -3.56
N VAL A 168 -9.49 -16.71 -4.72
CA VAL A 168 -9.45 -15.49 -5.58
C VAL A 168 -10.03 -14.28 -4.84
N GLY A 169 -11.08 -14.46 -4.06
CA GLY A 169 -11.59 -13.38 -3.20
C GLY A 169 -10.59 -12.93 -2.12
N ALA A 170 -9.89 -13.88 -1.49
CA ALA A 170 -8.91 -13.59 -0.45
C ALA A 170 -7.63 -12.95 -0.99
N ILE A 171 -7.17 -13.36 -2.18
CA ILE A 171 -5.93 -12.87 -2.77
C ILE A 171 -5.99 -11.36 -3.00
N SER A 172 -7.15 -10.82 -3.37
CA SER A 172 -7.37 -9.38 -3.57
C SER A 172 -7.00 -8.55 -2.34
N GLY A 173 -7.51 -8.94 -1.16
CA GLY A 173 -7.17 -8.26 0.10
C GLY A 173 -5.69 -8.42 0.46
N TRP A 174 -5.13 -9.61 0.26
CA TRP A 174 -3.70 -9.86 0.52
C TRP A 174 -2.82 -9.04 -0.41
N THR A 175 -3.19 -8.89 -1.68
CA THR A 175 -2.48 -8.06 -2.64
C THR A 175 -2.49 -6.60 -2.23
N ALA A 176 -3.61 -6.08 -1.74
CA ALA A 176 -3.67 -4.72 -1.18
C ALA A 176 -2.69 -4.56 -0.01
N THR A 177 -2.65 -5.54 0.88
CA THR A 177 -1.74 -5.56 2.03
C THR A 177 -0.28 -5.64 1.59
N LEU A 178 0.05 -6.48 0.61
CA LEU A 178 1.40 -6.62 0.08
C LEU A 178 1.88 -5.36 -0.67
N LEU A 179 1.00 -4.69 -1.43
CA LEU A 179 1.30 -3.40 -2.05
C LEU A 179 1.63 -2.34 -0.99
N PHE A 180 0.84 -2.29 0.09
CA PHE A 180 1.12 -1.43 1.23
C PHE A 180 2.45 -1.77 1.90
N MET A 181 2.73 -3.06 2.10
CA MET A 181 3.98 -3.53 2.70
C MET A 181 5.20 -3.28 1.80
N TRP A 182 5.03 -3.25 0.48
CA TRP A 182 6.14 -3.04 -0.44
C TRP A 182 6.58 -1.57 -0.53
N MET A 183 5.67 -0.62 -0.28
CA MET A 183 5.98 0.81 -0.28
C MET A 183 7.21 1.19 0.57
N PRO A 184 7.34 0.78 1.85
CA PRO A 184 8.55 1.08 2.62
C PRO A 184 9.81 0.40 2.06
N VAL A 185 9.69 -0.78 1.45
CA VAL A 185 10.83 -1.51 0.87
C VAL A 185 11.42 -0.71 -0.29
N SER A 186 10.59 -0.25 -1.21
CA SER A 186 11.04 0.56 -2.35
C SER A 186 11.62 1.90 -1.90
N GLN A 187 11.01 2.55 -0.91
CA GLN A 187 11.54 3.79 -0.32
C GLN A 187 12.91 3.57 0.33
N MET A 188 13.04 2.56 1.21
CA MET A 188 14.30 2.26 1.90
C MET A 188 15.40 1.86 0.92
N TRP A 189 15.08 1.07 -0.11
CA TRP A 189 16.03 0.70 -1.16
C TRP A 189 16.56 1.94 -1.90
N THR A 190 15.65 2.84 -2.29
CA THR A 190 16.00 4.09 -2.98
C THR A 190 16.88 4.99 -2.11
N ASN A 191 16.58 5.05 -0.82
CA ASN A 191 17.34 5.81 0.18
C ASN A 191 18.72 5.20 0.45
N PHE A 192 18.82 3.88 0.48
CA PHE A 192 20.11 3.18 0.63
C PHE A 192 21.04 3.49 -0.54
N LEU A 193 20.52 3.49 -1.77
CA LEU A 193 21.29 3.82 -2.97
C LEU A 193 21.63 5.31 -3.09
N ASN A 194 20.80 6.19 -2.55
CA ASN A 194 20.98 7.63 -2.59
C ASN A 194 20.67 8.25 -1.22
N PRO A 195 21.63 8.25 -0.28
CA PRO A 195 21.41 8.73 1.09
C PRO A 195 20.88 10.16 1.20
N ASP A 196 21.17 11.04 0.24
CA ASP A 196 20.64 12.41 0.24
C ASP A 196 19.10 12.47 0.16
N ASN A 197 18.44 11.44 -0.39
CA ASN A 197 16.99 11.38 -0.45
C ASN A 197 16.35 11.31 0.95
N ILE A 198 17.08 10.80 1.95
CA ILE A 198 16.61 10.68 3.33
C ILE A 198 16.30 12.05 3.94
N LYS A 199 17.03 13.09 3.54
CA LYS A 199 16.78 14.48 3.98
C LYS A 199 15.42 15.01 3.50
N GLY A 200 14.88 14.44 2.42
CA GLY A 200 13.54 14.76 1.92
C GLY A 200 12.40 14.06 2.69
N LEU A 201 12.70 13.11 3.58
CA LEU A 201 11.69 12.45 4.39
C LEU A 201 11.33 13.28 5.61
N SER A 202 10.03 13.49 5.82
CA SER A 202 9.51 14.13 7.02
C SER A 202 9.53 13.17 8.22
N ALA A 203 10.30 13.52 9.26
CA ALA A 203 10.33 12.78 10.52
C ALA A 203 8.94 12.68 11.18
N ILE A 204 8.14 13.74 11.09
CA ILE A 204 6.77 13.77 11.61
C ILE A 204 5.89 12.80 10.82
N SER A 205 6.04 12.73 9.50
CA SER A 205 5.28 11.79 8.67
C SER A 205 5.63 10.35 9.01
N MET A 206 6.90 10.04 9.27
CA MET A 206 7.34 8.69 9.68
C MET A 206 6.83 8.35 11.09
N LEU A 207 6.78 9.32 12.01
CA LEU A 207 6.20 9.14 13.34
C LEU A 207 4.69 8.88 13.25
N LEU A 208 3.97 9.67 12.45
CA LEU A 208 2.53 9.47 12.21
C LEU A 208 2.26 8.11 11.54
N ALA A 209 3.11 7.69 10.60
CA ALA A 209 3.03 6.36 10.02
C ALA A 209 3.24 5.26 11.07
N MET A 210 4.24 5.40 11.93
CA MET A 210 4.52 4.46 13.02
C MET A 210 3.33 4.35 13.97
N THR A 211 2.83 5.48 14.47
CA THR A 211 1.75 5.54 15.46
C THR A 211 0.42 5.13 14.84
N GLY A 212 0.07 5.64 13.65
CA GLY A 212 -1.18 5.34 12.97
C GLY A 212 -1.34 3.85 12.70
N ASN A 213 -0.30 3.20 12.17
CA ASN A 213 -0.30 1.75 11.99
C ASN A 213 -0.27 1.01 13.35
N GLY A 214 0.48 1.53 14.33
CA GLY A 214 0.61 0.90 15.65
C GLY A 214 -0.71 0.84 16.40
N LEU A 215 -1.54 1.88 16.28
CA LEU A 215 -2.88 1.95 16.84
C LEU A 215 -3.86 0.95 16.21
N MET A 216 -3.58 0.46 15.00
CA MET A 216 -4.42 -0.52 14.31
C MET A 216 -4.13 -1.97 14.73
N ILE A 217 -2.97 -2.25 15.31
CA ILE A 217 -2.55 -3.59 15.74
C ILE A 217 -3.52 -4.21 16.77
N PRO A 218 -3.92 -3.51 17.86
CA PRO A 218 -4.88 -4.05 18.83
C PRO A 218 -6.20 -4.44 18.20
N ARG A 219 -6.70 -3.57 17.32
CA ARG A 219 -7.95 -3.75 16.62
C ARG A 219 -7.91 -4.97 15.71
N ALA A 220 -6.84 -5.12 14.92
CA ALA A 220 -6.63 -6.28 14.05
C ALA A 220 -6.65 -7.60 14.83
N LEU A 221 -5.99 -7.63 15.99
CA LEU A 221 -5.95 -8.81 16.85
C LEU A 221 -7.29 -9.11 17.52
N PHE A 222 -8.02 -8.09 17.98
CA PHE A 222 -9.33 -8.24 18.61
C PHE A 222 -10.34 -8.90 17.67
N ILE A 223 -10.39 -8.47 16.40
CA ILE A 223 -11.30 -9.04 15.40
C ILE A 223 -10.72 -10.26 14.66
N ARG A 224 -9.51 -10.70 15.02
CA ARG A 224 -8.78 -11.82 14.39
C ARG A 224 -8.55 -11.65 12.88
N ASP A 225 -8.29 -10.42 12.44
CA ASP A 225 -7.94 -10.10 11.05
C ASP A 225 -6.41 -10.19 10.86
N PHE A 226 -5.95 -11.39 10.49
CA PHE A 226 -4.52 -11.69 10.33
C PHE A 226 -3.85 -10.87 9.22
N MET A 227 -4.58 -10.59 8.14
CA MET A 227 -4.10 -9.79 7.03
C MET A 227 -3.85 -8.35 7.50
N TRP A 228 -4.81 -7.77 8.21
CA TRP A 228 -4.68 -6.42 8.75
C TRP A 228 -3.63 -6.32 9.85
N PHE A 229 -3.51 -7.36 10.69
CA PHE A 229 -2.47 -7.45 11.71
C PHE A 229 -1.07 -7.41 11.07
N THR A 230 -0.87 -8.19 10.01
CA THR A 230 0.40 -8.25 9.28
C THR A 230 0.74 -6.89 8.65
N GLY A 231 -0.21 -6.29 7.95
CA GLY A 231 -0.03 -4.97 7.33
C GLY A 231 0.26 -3.87 8.34
N SER A 232 -0.50 -3.81 9.44
CA SER A 232 -0.33 -2.80 10.49
C SER A 232 1.02 -2.96 11.19
N THR A 233 1.40 -4.19 11.55
CA THR A 233 2.70 -4.46 12.18
C THR A 233 3.86 -4.06 11.27
N TRP A 234 3.77 -4.41 9.99
CA TRP A 234 4.76 -4.01 9.00
C TRP A 234 4.82 -2.49 8.79
N GLY A 235 3.67 -1.82 8.74
CA GLY A 235 3.60 -0.36 8.65
C GLY A 235 4.23 0.34 9.85
N THR A 236 4.01 -0.18 11.06
CA THR A 236 4.64 0.34 12.28
C THR A 236 6.16 0.19 12.24
N VAL A 237 6.64 -1.02 11.94
CA VAL A 237 8.07 -1.35 12.03
C VAL A 237 8.84 -0.84 10.82
N SER A 238 8.43 -1.22 9.61
CA SER A 238 9.18 -0.96 8.38
C SER A 238 8.91 0.42 7.80
N TYR A 239 7.65 0.86 7.73
CA TYR A 239 7.34 2.17 7.17
C TYR A 239 7.61 3.31 8.15
N GLY A 240 7.18 3.16 9.41
CA GLY A 240 7.42 4.16 10.44
C GLY A 240 8.82 4.09 11.06
N TYR A 241 9.03 3.08 11.91
CA TYR A 241 10.21 3.04 12.78
C TYR A 241 11.54 2.88 12.04
N ALA A 242 11.64 2.00 11.04
CA ALA A 242 12.88 1.80 10.30
C ALA A 242 13.30 3.08 9.55
N ASN A 243 12.36 3.85 9.00
CA ASN A 243 12.68 5.14 8.39
C ASN A 243 13.11 6.19 9.44
N ILE A 244 12.56 6.16 10.66
CA ILE A 244 13.05 7.00 11.78
C ILE A 244 14.50 6.62 12.15
N VAL A 245 14.82 5.33 12.20
CA VAL A 245 16.19 4.83 12.42
C VAL A 245 17.12 5.33 11.32
N CYS A 246 16.71 5.24 10.05
CA CYS A 246 17.48 5.78 8.94
C CYS A 246 17.71 7.29 9.09
N LEU A 247 16.65 8.08 9.35
CA LEU A 247 16.76 9.52 9.59
C LEU A 247 17.76 9.86 10.70
N TYR A 248 17.82 9.05 11.76
CA TYR A 248 18.77 9.24 12.85
C TYR A 248 20.21 8.91 12.42
N ILE A 249 20.43 7.76 11.79
CA ILE A 249 21.76 7.33 11.30
C ILE A 249 22.35 8.34 10.33
N PHE A 250 21.52 8.94 9.47
CA PHE A 250 21.93 9.96 8.50
C PHE A 250 21.86 11.39 9.05
N ASN A 251 21.84 11.57 10.38
CA ASN A 251 21.90 12.85 11.08
C ASN A 251 20.82 13.87 10.63
N SER A 252 19.66 13.38 10.18
CA SER A 252 18.54 14.22 9.74
C SER A 252 17.55 14.56 10.86
N ILE A 253 17.65 13.88 12.01
CA ILE A 253 16.85 14.14 13.22
C ILE A 253 17.73 14.14 14.47
N GLY A 254 17.29 14.86 15.50
CA GLY A 254 17.99 14.91 16.79
C GLY A 254 17.84 13.62 17.60
N ARG A 255 18.81 13.39 18.50
CA ARG A 255 18.82 12.27 19.46
C ARG A 255 17.54 12.21 20.31
N GLU A 256 17.07 13.36 20.78
CA GLU A 256 15.87 13.43 21.63
C GLU A 256 14.62 12.91 20.91
N PHE A 257 14.44 13.28 19.64
CA PHE A 257 13.33 12.79 18.83
C PHE A 257 13.42 11.27 18.63
N PHE A 258 14.61 10.77 18.31
CA PHE A 258 14.83 9.35 18.10
C PHE A 258 14.52 8.52 19.36
N ILE A 259 15.02 8.96 20.53
CA ILE A 259 14.76 8.31 21.80
C ILE A 259 13.26 8.36 22.13
N ALA A 260 12.62 9.52 22.00
CA ALA A 260 11.19 9.66 22.27
C ALA A 260 10.33 8.73 21.39
N ALA A 261 10.62 8.67 20.08
CA ALA A 261 9.94 7.76 19.16
C ALA A 261 10.14 6.28 19.53
N THR A 262 11.37 5.89 19.89
CA THR A 262 11.72 4.52 20.28
C THR A 262 11.04 4.12 21.57
N VAL A 263 11.13 4.95 22.62
CA VAL A 263 10.49 4.70 23.92
C VAL A 263 8.97 4.67 23.75
N GLY A 264 8.40 5.58 22.94
CA GLY A 264 6.98 5.59 22.64
C GLY A 264 6.50 4.29 21.99
N LEU A 265 7.23 3.78 20.99
CA LEU A 265 6.92 2.51 20.34
C LEU A 265 6.98 1.33 21.31
N ILE A 266 8.08 1.20 22.07
CA ILE A 266 8.27 0.11 23.02
C ILE A 266 7.19 0.15 24.11
N SER A 267 6.89 1.34 24.64
CA SER A 267 5.85 1.53 25.66
C SER A 267 4.48 1.13 25.13
N TRP A 268 4.16 1.50 23.88
CA TRP A 268 2.92 1.12 23.22
C TRP A 268 2.80 -0.41 23.07
N LEU A 269 3.83 -1.08 22.54
CA LEU A 269 3.85 -2.53 22.36
C LEU A 269 3.83 -3.29 23.70
N GLY A 270 4.50 -2.77 24.73
CA GLY A 270 4.52 -3.33 26.07
C GLY A 270 3.18 -3.19 26.80
N CYS A 271 2.56 -2.01 26.73
CA CYS A 271 1.20 -1.78 27.24
C CYS A 271 0.21 -2.73 26.55
N PHE A 272 0.32 -2.87 25.24
CA PHE A 272 -0.52 -3.75 24.45
C PHE A 272 -0.39 -5.24 24.84
N SER A 273 0.83 -5.73 25.04
CA SER A 273 1.08 -7.11 25.49
C SER A 273 0.41 -7.42 26.83
N THR A 274 0.27 -6.40 27.69
CA THR A 274 -0.41 -6.49 28.99
C THR A 274 -1.93 -6.52 28.79
N THR A 275 -2.46 -5.63 27.95
CA THR A 275 -3.90 -5.55 27.63
C THR A 275 -4.42 -6.83 26.98
N ILE A 276 -3.70 -7.44 26.03
CA ILE A 276 -4.13 -8.71 25.42
C ILE A 276 -4.24 -9.81 26.47
N LYS A 277 -3.26 -9.93 27.38
CA LYS A 277 -3.31 -10.92 28.46
C LYS A 277 -4.55 -10.72 29.33
N LEU A 278 -4.85 -9.48 29.71
CA LEU A 278 -6.07 -9.14 30.44
C LEU A 278 -7.35 -9.49 29.66
N SER A 279 -7.41 -9.17 28.37
CA SER A 279 -8.56 -9.49 27.52
C SER A 279 -8.76 -11.01 27.38
N TYR A 280 -7.68 -11.79 27.22
CA TYR A 280 -7.76 -13.25 27.20
C TYR A 280 -8.26 -13.83 28.52
N VAL A 281 -7.76 -13.33 29.66
CA VAL A 281 -8.20 -13.75 31.00
C VAL A 281 -9.68 -13.42 31.24
N LEU A 282 -10.15 -12.26 30.79
CA LEU A 282 -11.55 -11.86 30.90
C LEU A 282 -12.47 -12.67 29.98
N TYR A 283 -12.01 -13.00 28.75
CA TYR A 283 -12.80 -13.81 27.81
C TYR A 283 -12.90 -15.28 28.23
N SER A 284 -11.87 -15.84 28.87
CA SER A 284 -11.90 -17.18 29.45
C SER A 284 -12.80 -17.29 30.69
N TYR A 285 -13.35 -16.17 31.17
CA TYR A 285 -14.23 -16.10 32.34
C TYR A 285 -15.70 -15.89 31.98
N GLN A 286 -16.07 -15.81 30.69
CA GLN A 286 -17.47 -15.86 30.29
C GLN A 286 -17.95 -17.31 30.31
N PRO A 287 -18.90 -17.69 31.20
CA PRO A 287 -19.51 -19.01 31.15
C PRO A 287 -20.29 -19.15 29.84
N GLU A 288 -20.17 -20.32 29.20
CA GLU A 288 -20.95 -20.67 28.03
C GLU A 288 -22.45 -20.55 28.38
N THR A 289 -23.13 -19.59 27.75
CA THR A 289 -24.60 -19.46 27.74
C THR A 289 -25.12 -19.70 26.35
#